data_AF-A0A948FA66-F1
#
_entry.id   AF-A0A948FA66-F1
#
_cell.length_a   1.000
_cell.length_b   1.000
_cell.length_c   1.000
_cell.angle_alpha   90.00
_cell.angle_beta   90.00
_cell.angle_gamma   90.00
#
_symmetry.space_group_name_H-M   'P 1'
#
loop_
_entity.id
_entity.type
_entity.pdbx_description
1 polymer ?
#
loop_
_entity_poly.entity_id
_entity_poly.type
_entity_poly.pdbx_seq_one_letter_code
_entity_poly.pdbx_strand_id
1 'polypeptide(L)' 'MFEEFQGKGLGAYLANHIFEHPDLQVRLFFLGTKTAYNLYRKFGFSALDAPENWMLRRDENRC' A
#
# COMPACT_ATOMS: atom_id res chain seq x y z
N MET A 1 3.42 11.72 6.35
CA MET A 1 4.81 12.10 6.03
C MET A 1 4.89 13.60 6.17
N PHE A 2 5.79 14.11 7.03
CA PHE A 2 5.96 15.55 7.20
C PHE A 2 6.34 16.20 5.86
N GLU A 3 5.81 17.39 5.60
CA GLU A 3 5.95 18.09 4.30
C GLU A 3 7.42 18.21 3.87
N GLU A 4 8.31 18.49 4.83
CA GLU A 4 9.76 18.62 4.65
C GLU A 4 10.46 17.39 4.04
N PHE A 5 9.81 16.22 4.08
CA PHE A 5 10.34 14.96 3.58
C PHE A 5 9.60 14.43 2.35
N GLN A 6 8.56 15.13 1.88
CA GLN A 6 7.86 14.78 0.64
C GLN A 6 8.76 15.00 -0.58
N GLY A 7 8.50 14.24 -1.66
CA GLY A 7 9.28 14.33 -2.90
C GLY A 7 10.69 13.71 -2.85
N LYS A 8 11.20 13.33 -1.67
CA LYS A 8 12.54 12.75 -1.49
C LYS A 8 12.62 11.24 -1.76
N GLY A 9 11.58 10.63 -2.30
CA GLY A 9 11.54 9.18 -2.59
C GLY A 9 11.45 8.26 -1.36
N LEU A 10 11.41 8.81 -0.14
CA LEU A 10 11.42 8.03 1.10
C LEU A 10 10.25 7.03 1.22
N GLY A 11 9.08 7.39 0.70
CA GLY A 11 7.91 6.49 0.71
C GLY A 11 8.12 5.27 -0.20
N ALA A 12 8.77 5.47 -1.36
CA ALA A 12 9.14 4.37 -2.25
C ALA A 12 10.22 3.49 -1.61
N TYR A 13 11.22 4.11 -0.98
CA TYR A 13 12.29 3.41 -0.29
C TYR A 13 11.76 2.49 0.83
N LEU A 14 10.87 3.02 1.68
CA LEU A 14 10.25 2.24 2.74
C LEU A 14 9.38 1.11 2.19
N ALA A 15 8.57 1.39 1.16
CA ALA A 15 7.73 0.37 0.53
C ALA A 15 8.58 -0.78 -0.03
N ASN A 16 9.68 -0.45 -0.72
CA ASN A 16 10.62 -1.44 -1.23
C ASN A 16 11.16 -2.34 -0.11
N HIS A 17 11.60 -1.72 0.99
CA HIS A 17 12.14 -2.46 2.12
C HIS A 17 11.11 -3.40 2.75
N ILE A 18 9.84 -3.00 2.83
CA ILE A 18 8.76 -3.85 3.35
C ILE A 18 8.51 -5.04 2.43
N PHE A 19 8.40 -4.81 1.11
CA PHE A 19 8.04 -5.87 0.15
C PHE A 19 9.18 -6.86 -0.12
N GLU A 20 10.43 -6.43 0.06
CA GLU A 20 11.61 -7.29 -0.10
C GLU A 20 12.08 -7.91 1.23
N HIS A 21 11.40 -7.65 2.36
CA HIS A 21 11.85 -8.16 3.65
C HIS A 21 11.73 -9.69 3.71
N PRO A 22 12.82 -10.43 4.00
CA PRO A 22 12.85 -11.89 3.87
C PRO A 22 11.89 -12.62 4.82
N ASP A 23 11.53 -11.98 5.94
CA ASP A 23 10.56 -12.53 6.90
C ASP A 23 9.10 -12.28 6.51
N LEU A 24 8.85 -11.41 5.53
CA LEU A 24 7.53 -11.08 5.00
C LEU A 24 7.20 -11.94 3.78
N GLN A 25 7.19 -13.27 3.97
CA GLN A 25 6.84 -14.25 2.93
C GLN A 25 5.32 -14.42 2.80
N VAL A 26 4.63 -13.31 2.58
CA VAL A 26 3.18 -13.30 2.40
C VAL A 26 2.84 -13.43 0.92
N ARG A 27 1.77 -14.17 0.64
CA ARG A 27 1.30 -14.37 -0.75
C ARG A 27 0.53 -13.19 -1.31
N LEU A 28 -0.06 -12.36 -0.44
CA LEU A 28 -0.98 -11.30 -0.84
C LEU A 28 -0.72 -10.03 -0.04
N PHE A 29 -0.60 -8.92 -0.76
CA PHE A 29 -0.59 -7.58 -0.19
C PHE A 29 -1.86 -6.84 -0.61
N PHE A 30 -2.53 -6.21 0.35
CA PHE A 30 -3.69 -5.35 0.11
C PHE A 30 -3.38 -3.91 0.50
N LEU A 31 -3.82 -2.98 -0.34
CA LEU A 31 -3.63 -1.55 -0.14
C LEU A 31 -4.88 -0.80 -0.61
N GLY A 32 -5.40 0.07 0.26
CA GLY A 32 -6.28 1.16 -0.15
C GLY A 32 -5.48 2.45 -0.29
N THR A 33 -5.44 3.05 -1.47
CA THR A 33 -4.81 4.36 -1.67
C THR A 33 -5.77 5.32 -2.36
N LYS A 34 -5.78 6.60 -1.95
CA LYS A 34 -6.62 7.63 -2.58
C LYS A 34 -5.94 8.26 -3.80
N THR A 35 -4.61 8.41 -3.77
CA THR A 35 -3.85 9.20 -4.76
C THR A 35 -2.49 8.60 -5.14
N ALA A 36 -2.00 7.56 -4.46
CA ALA A 36 -0.65 7.02 -4.69
C ALA A 36 -0.61 5.81 -5.64
N TYR A 37 -1.64 5.61 -6.47
CA TYR A 37 -1.74 4.45 -7.38
C TYR A 37 -0.49 4.27 -8.26
N ASN A 38 0.06 5.36 -8.82
CA ASN A 38 1.24 5.31 -9.68
C ASN A 38 2.53 4.91 -8.95
N LEU A 39 2.60 5.14 -7.63
CA LEU A 39 3.73 4.68 -6.83
C LEU A 39 3.67 3.16 -6.69
N TYR A 40 2.53 2.63 -6.26
CA TYR A 40 2.39 1.21 -5.93
C TYR A 40 2.36 0.30 -7.16
N ARG A 41 1.93 0.79 -8.32
CA ARG A 41 2.10 0.06 -9.60
C ARG A 41 3.56 -0.31 -9.89
N LYS A 42 4.52 0.50 -9.45
CA LYS A 42 5.96 0.19 -9.60
C LYS A 42 6.40 -1.02 -8.78
N PHE A 43 5.65 -1.35 -7.72
CA PHE A 43 5.88 -2.49 -6.84
C PHE A 43 4.98 -3.70 -7.19
N GLY A 44 4.38 -3.71 -8.39
CA GLY A 44 3.54 -4.82 -8.85
C GLY A 44 2.10 -4.81 -8.36
N PHE A 45 1.64 -3.75 -7.67
CA PHE A 45 0.22 -3.64 -7.30
C PHE A 45 -0.64 -3.36 -8.54
N SER A 46 -1.71 -4.14 -8.67
CA SER A 46 -2.75 -3.99 -9.68
C SER A 46 -4.11 -3.69 -9.04
N ALA A 47 -5.13 -3.46 -9.88
CA ALA A 47 -6.50 -3.56 -9.41
C ALA A 47 -6.78 -4.99 -8.90
N LEU A 48 -7.74 -5.12 -7.99
CA LEU A 48 -8.19 -6.42 -7.49
C LEU A 48 -8.79 -7.24 -8.65
N ASP A 49 -8.43 -8.53 -8.75
CA ASP A 49 -8.92 -9.41 -9.83
C ASP A 49 -10.43 -9.65 -9.75
N ALA A 50 -10.95 -9.84 -8.54
CA ALA A 50 -12.37 -10.09 -8.26
C ALA A 50 -12.83 -9.18 -7.12
N PRO A 51 -13.02 -7.87 -7.36
CA PRO A 51 -13.32 -6.87 -6.32
C PRO A 51 -14.59 -7.18 -5.52
N GLU A 52 -15.55 -7.90 -6.10
CA GLU A 52 -16.78 -8.36 -5.45
C GLU A 52 -16.55 -9.32 -4.28
N ASN A 53 -15.41 -10.01 -4.26
CA ASN A 53 -15.03 -10.91 -3.17
C ASN A 53 -14.41 -10.17 -1.97
N TRP A 54 -14.22 -8.85 -2.08
CA TRP A 54 -13.60 -8.03 -1.05
C TRP A 54 -14.64 -7.18 -0.33
N MET A 55 -14.66 -7.30 1.00
CA MET A 55 -15.53 -6.50 1.86
C MET A 55 -14.70 -5.77 2.91
N LEU A 56 -15.05 -4.52 3.19
CA LEU A 56 -14.42 -3.71 4.24
C LEU A 56 -15.49 -3.31 5.27
N ARG A 57 -15.28 -3.66 6.53
CA ARG A 57 -16.06 -3.12 7.65
C ARG A 57 -15.29 -1.99 8.30
N ARG A 58 -15.83 -0.77 8.26
CA ARG A 58 -15.31 0.38 9.03
C ARG A 58 -16.20 0.59 10.25
N ASP A 59 -15.59 0.87 11.40
CA ASP A 59 -16.29 1.33 12.59
C ASP A 59 -16.04 2.84 12.71
N GLU A 60 -17.07 3.65 12.47
CA GLU A 60 -16.97 5.11 12.48
C GLU A 60 -16.97 5.69 13.91
N ASN A 61 -17.26 4.87 14.93
CA ASN A 61 -17.33 5.30 16.33
C ASN A 61 -16.01 5.09 17.10
N ARG A 62 -14.97 4.56 16.43
CA ARG A 62 -13.64 4.34 17.00
C ARG A 62 -12.62 5.12 16.18
N CYS A 63 -12.37 6.36 16.59
CA CYS A 63 -11.27 7.20 16.14
C CYS A 63 -10.26 7.36 17.27
#